data_AF-A0A920MYN3-F1
#
_entry.id   AF-A0A920MYN3-F1
#
_cell.length_a   1.000
_cell.length_b   1.000
_cell.length_c   1.000
_cell.angle_alpha   90.00
_cell.angle_beta   90.00
_cell.angle_gamma   90.00
#
_symmetry.space_group_name_H-M   'P 1'
#
loop_
_entity.id
_entity.type
_entity.pdbx_description
1 polymer ?
#
loop_
_entity_poly.entity_id
_entity_poly.type
_entity_poly.pdbx_seq_one_letter_code
_entity_poly.pdbx_strand_id
1 'polypeptide(L)' 'MLILNADDVRRCLPMSECIAAMKQAFEALAAGQAVVPLRAQLPVAPHSGTTLVMPAFVDGGDGPEP' A
#
# COMPACT_ATOMS: atom_id res chain seq x y z
N MET A 1 4.33 -13.31 -13.26
CA MET A 1 4.36 -11.87 -12.92
C MET A 1 3.31 -11.18 -13.77
N LEU A 2 2.27 -10.64 -13.13
CA LEU A 2 1.25 -9.84 -13.79
C LEU A 2 1.70 -8.37 -13.80
N ILE A 3 1.56 -7.68 -14.93
CA ILE A 3 1.85 -6.24 -15.04
C ILE A 3 0.52 -5.53 -15.28
N LEU A 4 0.18 -4.56 -14.42
CA LEU A 4 -1.02 -3.73 -14.54
C LEU A 4 -0.63 -2.33 -14.98
N ASN A 5 -1.29 -1.80 -16.00
CA ASN A 5 -1.11 -0.41 -16.41
C ASN A 5 -2.03 0.54 -15.60
N ALA A 6 -1.93 1.84 -15.88
CA ALA A 6 -2.72 2.85 -15.15
C ALA A 6 -4.24 2.69 -15.33
N ASP A 7 -4.72 2.23 -16.48
CA ASP A 7 -6.15 2.04 -16.74
C ASP A 7 -6.68 0.77 -16.07
N ASP A 8 -5.87 -0.29 -16.03
CA ASP A 8 -6.19 -1.50 -15.26
C ASP A 8 -6.36 -1.15 -13.77
N VAL A 9 -5.40 -0.42 -13.21
CA VAL A 9 -5.44 0.03 -11.81
C VAL A 9 -6.68 0.89 -11.53
N ARG A 10 -7.01 1.85 -12.39
CA ARG A 10 -8.21 2.71 -12.21
C ARG A 10 -9.50 1.89 -12.20
N ARG A 11 -9.60 0.88 -13.06
CA ARG A 11 -10.78 0.00 -13.13
C ARG A 11 -10.91 -0.90 -11.91
N CYS A 12 -9.78 -1.33 -11.33
CA CYS A 12 -9.73 -2.20 -10.16
C CYS A 12 -9.92 -1.48 -8.82
N LEU A 13 -9.96 -0.14 -8.78
CA LEU A 13 -10.02 0.64 -7.53
C LEU A 13 -11.28 1.51 -7.42
N PRO A 14 -12.50 0.93 -7.28
CA PRO A 14 -13.69 1.67 -6.93
C PRO A 14 -13.52 2.36 -5.57
N MET A 15 -13.74 3.68 -5.50
CA MET A 15 -13.36 4.47 -4.33
C MET A 15 -14.06 4.03 -3.03
N SER A 16 -15.32 3.56 -3.11
CA SER A 16 -16.05 3.04 -1.95
C SER A 16 -15.38 1.80 -1.34
N GLU A 17 -14.87 0.90 -2.18
CA GLU A 17 -14.17 -0.31 -1.75
C GLU A 17 -12.79 0.04 -1.19
N CYS A 18 -12.09 1.00 -1.81
CA CYS A 18 -10.81 1.49 -1.29
C CYS A 18 -10.95 2.09 0.12
N ILE A 19 -12.02 2.86 0.38
CA ILE A 19 -12.28 3.42 1.70
C ILE A 19 -12.50 2.31 2.74
N ALA A 20 -13.30 1.30 2.41
CA ALA A 20 -13.55 0.16 3.29
C ALA A 20 -12.27 -0.64 3.59
N ALA A 21 -11.46 -0.91 2.56
CA ALA A 21 -10.18 -1.60 2.71
C ALA A 21 -9.18 -0.79 3.57
N MET A 22 -9.11 0.53 3.37
CA MET A 22 -8.24 1.39 4.18
C MET A 22 -8.67 1.47 5.64
N LYS A 23 -9.98 1.45 5.93
CA LYS A 23 -10.46 1.35 7.30
C LYS A 23 -9.90 0.10 7.99
N GLN A 24 -10.00 -1.06 7.35
CA GLN A 24 -9.47 -2.33 7.87
C GLN A 24 -7.94 -2.29 8.04
N ALA A 25 -7.22 -1.71 7.07
CA ALA A 25 -5.76 -1.57 7.15
C ALA A 25 -5.31 -0.72 8.35
N PHE A 26 -6.02 0.40 8.63
CA PHE A 26 -5.74 1.22 9.80
C PHE A 26 -6.14 0.57 11.12
N GLU A 27 -7.23 -0.20 11.14
CA GLU A 27 -7.61 -1.02 12.30
C GLU A 27 -6.51 -2.05 12.63
N ALA A 28 -6.00 -2.77 11.62
CA ALA A 28 -4.90 -3.72 11.78
C ALA A 28 -3.61 -3.04 12.27
N LEU A 29 -3.28 -1.85 11.74
CA LEU A 29 -2.14 -1.06 12.21
C LEU A 29 -2.28 -0.68 13.68
N ALA A 30 -3.46 -0.19 14.09
CA ALA A 30 -3.73 0.19 15.48
C ALA A 30 -3.69 -1.00 16.43
N ALA A 31 -4.08 -2.19 15.95
CA ALA A 31 -4.03 -3.45 16.70
C ALA A 31 -2.62 -4.08 16.76
N GLY A 32 -1.61 -3.48 16.14
CA GLY A 32 -0.25 -4.03 16.07
C GLY A 32 -0.09 -5.21 15.10
N GLN A 33 -1.05 -5.40 14.20
CA GLN A 33 -1.10 -6.47 13.18
C GLN A 33 -0.53 -6.02 11.82
N ALA A 34 0.19 -4.90 11.80
CA ALA A 34 0.89 -4.44 10.61
C ALA A 34 2.31 -3.98 10.98
N VAL A 35 3.27 -4.36 10.13
CA VAL A 35 4.66 -3.89 10.19
C VAL A 35 4.85 -2.82 9.11
N VAL A 36 4.89 -1.56 9.55
CA VAL A 36 5.06 -0.40 8.66
C VAL A 36 6.31 0.37 9.10
N PRO A 37 7.51 -0.01 8.61
CA PRO A 37 8.73 0.71 8.93
C PRO A 37 8.68 2.16 8.39
N LEU A 38 9.55 3.01 8.93
CA LEU A 38 9.68 4.39 8.46
C LEU A 38 10.06 4.42 6.97
N ARG A 39 9.40 5.29 6.20
CA ARG A 39 9.70 5.47 4.78
C ARG A 39 11.16 5.87 4.56
N ALA A 40 11.84 5.18 3.65
CA ALA A 40 13.20 5.54 3.25
C ALA A 40 13.16 6.67 2.21
N GLN A 41 14.04 7.66 2.37
CA GLN A 41 14.18 8.79 1.47
C GLN A 41 15.53 8.71 0.76
N LEU A 42 15.52 8.76 -0.56
CA LEU A 42 16.73 8.78 -1.39
C LEU A 42 16.70 10.08 -2.24
N PRO A 43 17.36 11.15 -1.78
CA PRO A 43 17.43 12.39 -2.54
C PRO A 43 18.20 12.21 -3.85
N VAL A 44 17.67 12.76 -4.94
CA VAL A 44 18.29 12.80 -6.27
C VAL A 44 18.67 14.24 -6.57
N ALA A 45 19.70 14.72 -5.86
CA ALA A 45 20.08 16.14 -5.83
C ALA A 45 20.28 16.78 -7.22
N PRO A 46 20.93 16.14 -8.20
CA PRO A 46 21.09 16.73 -9.54
C PRO A 46 19.79 17.02 -10.29
N HIS A 47 18.69 16.37 -9.90
CA HIS A 47 17.37 16.52 -10.52
C HIS A 47 16.36 17.19 -9.58
N SER A 48 16.81 17.70 -8.43
CA SER A 48 15.94 18.29 -7.40
C SER A 48 14.75 17.39 -7.04
N GLY A 49 14.95 16.07 -7.06
CA GLY A 49 13.91 15.07 -6.81
C GLY A 49 14.21 14.20 -5.58
N THR A 50 13.21 13.42 -5.17
CA THR A 50 13.34 12.44 -4.07
C THR A 50 12.61 11.16 -4.44
N THR A 51 13.30 10.02 -4.31
CA THR A 51 12.69 8.70 -4.37
C THR A 51 12.30 8.25 -2.96
N LEU A 52 11.07 7.76 -2.81
CA LEU A 52 10.55 7.21 -1.57
C LEU A 52 10.34 5.71 -1.70
N VAL A 53 10.76 4.94 -0.70
CA VAL A 53 10.45 3.52 -0.59
C VAL A 53 9.62 3.31 0.68
N MET A 54 8.43 2.74 0.51
CA MET A 54 7.42 2.60 1.57
C MET A 54 6.97 1.13 1.68
N PRO A 55 7.81 0.23 2.23
CA PRO A 55 7.42 -1.16 2.42
C PRO A 55 6.45 -1.27 3.60
N ALA A 56 5.52 -2.21 3.50
CA ALA A 56 4.59 -2.55 4.58
C ALA A 56 4.19 -4.03 4.48
N PHE A 57 3.93 -4.64 5.63
CA PHE A 57 3.29 -5.94 5.74
C PHE A 57 2.07 -5.78 6.65
N VAL A 58 0.93 -6.29 6.24
CA VAL A 58 -0.28 -6.38 7.07
C VAL A 58 -0.59 -7.86 7.22
N ASP A 59 -0.69 -8.32 8.46
CA ASP A 59 -1.11 -9.69 8.76
C ASP A 59 -2.60 -9.80 8.46
N GLY A 60 -2.91 -10.12 7.21
CA GLY A 60 -4.28 -10.30 6.75
C GLY A 60 -4.83 -11.56 7.38
N GLY A 61 -5.54 -11.42 8.50
CA GLY A 61 -6.33 -12.53 9.04
C GLY A 61 -7.15 -13.15 7.91
N ASP A 62 -6.89 -14.43 7.66
CA ASP A 62 -7.30 -15.24 6.50
C ASP A 62 -8.31 -14.57 5.56
N GLY A 63 -7.81 -13.96 4.49
CA GLY A 63 -8.62 -13.75 3.29
C GLY A 63 -9.10 -15.10 2.74
N PRO A 64 -10.24 -15.17 2.03
CA PRO A 64 -10.74 -16.45 1.52
C PRO A 64 -9.66 -17.16 0.70
N GLU A 65 -9.50 -18.48 0.95
CA GLU A 65 -8.63 -19.36 0.17
C GLU A 65 -8.91 -19.24 -1.33
N PRO A 66 -7.87 -19.44 -2.18
CA PRO A 66 -7.98 -19.35 -3.65
C PRO A 66 -9.00 -20.30 -4.27
#